data_AF-A0A3Q4HBE9-F1
#
_entry.id   AF-A0A3Q4HBE9-F1
#
_cell.length_a   1.000
_cell.length_b   1.000
_cell.length_c   1.000
_cell.angle_alpha   90.00
_cell.angle_beta   90.00
_cell.angle_gamma   90.00
#
_symmetry.space_group_name_H-M   'P 1'
#
loop_
_entity.id
_entity.type
_entity.pdbx_description
1 polymer ?
#
loop_
_entity_poly.entity_id
_entity_poly.type
_entity_poly.pdbx_seq_one_letter_code
_entity_poly.pdbx_strand_id
1 'polypeptide(L)'
;MPFLVFFQVKFLLHYFFEDLLSLKVGSVLHHLSIKRAIQVLRLNYYDPNCLRRRPSDESNVTPAEISQWTNHRVMEWLRSVDLAEYAPNLRGSGVHGGLMVLEPRFNVEALALLLNIPPNKTLLRRHLATHFHLLIGSEAQRLKQDCLENPDYTVLTATAKVKPRRLSFGGFGTLRKKRQDDGEEYVCPMNVEMPKNSSFQTSTRIYEDNLEHLEQMEDSEGTVRQIGAFSEGINNLTSMLKDDVFFREVSACPPEYDPSEMHNNSNI
;
A
#
# COMPACT_ATOMS: atom_id res chain seq x y z
N MET A 1 6.58 8.24 17.63
CA MET A 1 6.00 6.92 17.31
C MET A 1 5.02 6.89 16.13
N PRO A 2 4.13 7.87 15.87
CA PRO A 2 3.28 7.84 14.67
C PRO A 2 4.07 8.06 13.37
N PHE A 3 5.15 8.84 13.42
CA PHE A 3 6.04 9.07 12.27
C PHE A 3 6.78 7.81 11.78
N LEU A 4 7.09 6.86 12.66
CA LEU A 4 7.79 5.63 12.27
C LEU A 4 6.84 4.65 11.54
N VAL A 5 5.59 4.57 11.99
CA VAL A 5 4.54 3.79 11.31
C VAL A 5 4.22 4.41 9.95
N PHE A 6 4.14 5.74 9.87
CA PHE A 6 3.97 6.46 8.60
C PHE A 6 5.13 6.21 7.63
N PHE A 7 6.37 6.18 8.13
CA PHE A 7 7.55 5.91 7.30
C PHE A 7 7.59 4.46 6.83
N GLN A 8 7.23 3.49 7.69
CA GLN A 8 7.24 2.07 7.35
C GLN A 8 6.09 1.70 6.39
N VAL A 9 4.93 2.35 6.52
CA VAL A 9 3.82 2.26 5.57
C VAL A 9 4.16 2.97 4.24
N LYS A 10 4.78 4.15 4.26
CA LYS A 10 5.33 4.81 3.05
C LYS A 10 6.38 3.95 2.35
N PHE A 11 7.24 3.25 3.10
CA PHE A 11 8.26 2.38 2.55
C PHE A 11 7.66 1.12 1.90
N LEU A 12 6.62 0.53 2.51
CA LEU A 12 5.83 -0.56 1.92
C LEU A 12 5.04 -0.12 0.66
N LEU A 13 4.71 1.17 0.55
CA LEU A 13 4.06 1.76 -0.62
C LEU A 13 5.02 2.13 -1.75
N HIS A 14 6.31 2.22 -1.45
CA HIS A 14 7.39 2.56 -2.38
C HIS A 14 8.10 1.31 -2.92
N TYR A 15 7.37 0.21 -3.13
CA TYR A 15 7.92 -0.86 -3.97
C TYR A 15 7.81 -0.42 -5.42
N PHE A 16 8.95 -0.06 -6.00
CA PHE A 16 9.06 0.18 -7.43
C PHE A 16 8.99 -1.17 -8.18
N PHE A 17 8.55 -1.15 -9.43
CA PHE A 17 8.46 -2.36 -10.26
C PHE A 17 9.81 -3.13 -10.33
N GLU A 18 10.94 -2.41 -10.34
CA GLU A 18 12.28 -3.01 -10.32
C GLU A 18 12.67 -3.59 -8.94
N ASP A 19 12.12 -3.10 -7.83
CA ASP A 19 12.40 -3.65 -6.49
C ASP A 19 11.74 -5.02 -6.29
N LEU A 20 10.60 -5.27 -6.93
CA LEU A 20 10.01 -6.61 -6.92
C LEU A 20 10.86 -7.62 -7.72
N LEU A 21 11.50 -7.17 -8.80
CA LEU A 21 12.44 -7.99 -9.57
C LEU A 21 13.70 -8.29 -8.76
N SER A 22 14.23 -7.31 -8.00
CA SER A 22 15.38 -7.51 -7.12
C SER A 22 15.07 -8.46 -5.94
N LEU A 23 13.81 -8.48 -5.48
CA LEU A 23 13.27 -9.46 -4.52
C LEU A 23 12.95 -10.85 -5.13
N LYS A 24 13.33 -11.10 -6.39
CA LYS A 24 13.06 -12.33 -7.15
C LYS A 24 11.57 -12.63 -7.38
N VAL A 25 10.70 -11.65 -7.20
CA VAL A 25 9.28 -11.75 -7.55
C VAL A 25 9.14 -11.49 -9.06
N GLY A 26 9.43 -12.52 -9.86
CA GLY A 26 9.44 -12.42 -11.32
C GLY A 26 8.11 -12.72 -12.02
N SER A 27 7.07 -13.15 -11.28
CA SER A 27 5.78 -13.53 -11.86
C SER A 27 4.85 -12.33 -11.99
N VAL A 28 4.21 -12.16 -13.16
CA VAL A 28 3.18 -11.15 -13.40
C VAL A 28 2.03 -11.30 -12.40
N LEU A 29 1.67 -12.54 -12.06
CA LEU A 29 0.61 -12.82 -11.09
C LEU A 29 0.96 -12.27 -9.70
N HIS A 30 2.21 -12.46 -9.26
CA HIS A 30 2.64 -11.96 -7.95
C HIS A 30 2.69 -10.43 -7.92
N HIS A 31 3.07 -9.77 -9.01
CA HIS A 31 3.00 -8.31 -9.13
C HIS A 31 1.56 -7.80 -9.01
N LEU A 32 0.62 -8.42 -9.73
CA LEU A 32 -0.80 -8.09 -9.62
C LEU A 32 -1.34 -8.36 -8.22
N SER A 33 -0.93 -9.47 -7.60
CA SER A 33 -1.27 -9.79 -6.22
C SER A 33 -0.83 -8.67 -5.26
N ILE A 34 0.43 -8.24 -5.34
CA ILE A 34 0.96 -7.19 -4.46
C ILE A 34 0.22 -5.87 -4.72
N LYS A 35 0.02 -5.51 -5.99
CA LYS A 35 -0.76 -4.32 -6.38
C LYS A 35 -2.15 -4.31 -5.73
N ARG A 36 -2.91 -5.41 -5.84
CA ARG A 36 -4.26 -5.49 -5.26
C ARG A 36 -4.25 -5.58 -3.75
N ALA A 37 -3.26 -6.21 -3.14
CA ALA A 37 -3.10 -6.20 -1.68
C ALA A 37 -2.90 -4.78 -1.15
N ILE A 38 -2.04 -3.99 -1.79
CA ILE A 38 -1.84 -2.57 -1.45
C ILE A 38 -3.14 -1.77 -1.64
N GLN A 39 -3.88 -2.03 -2.73
CA GLN A 39 -5.17 -1.39 -2.96
C GLN A 39 -6.19 -1.71 -1.86
N VAL A 40 -6.26 -2.96 -1.39
CA VAL A 40 -7.13 -3.35 -0.27
C VAL A 40 -6.72 -2.62 1.00
N LEU A 41 -5.43 -2.51 1.31
CA LEU A 41 -4.98 -1.75 2.48
C LEU A 41 -5.41 -0.28 2.40
N ARG A 42 -5.29 0.35 1.22
CA ARG A 42 -5.75 1.73 0.97
C ARG A 42 -7.25 1.90 1.21
N LEU A 43 -8.06 0.98 0.65
CA LEU A 43 -9.52 0.99 0.81
C LEU A 43 -9.97 0.81 2.27
N ASN A 44 -9.09 0.29 3.12
CA ASN A 44 -9.34 0.07 4.55
C ASN A 44 -8.48 0.97 5.44
N TYR A 45 -8.01 2.11 4.94
CA TYR A 45 -7.26 3.11 5.70
C TYR A 45 -6.02 2.57 6.42
N TYR A 46 -5.42 1.52 5.88
CA TYR A 46 -4.27 0.82 6.45
C TYR A 46 -4.52 0.29 7.88
N ASP A 47 -5.76 -0.03 8.23
CA ASP A 47 -6.06 -0.72 9.49
C ASP A 47 -5.26 -2.04 9.54
N PRO A 48 -4.36 -2.23 10.54
CA PRO A 48 -3.55 -3.44 10.66
C PRO A 48 -4.39 -4.72 10.82
N ASN A 49 -5.67 -4.58 11.21
CA ASN A 49 -6.58 -5.70 11.41
C ASN A 49 -7.62 -5.86 10.30
N CYS A 50 -7.53 -5.10 9.20
CA CYS A 50 -8.53 -5.18 8.13
C CYS A 50 -8.59 -6.54 7.44
N LEU A 51 -7.50 -7.33 7.44
CA LEU A 51 -7.44 -8.62 6.76
C LEU A 51 -8.09 -9.72 7.60
N ARG A 52 -9.18 -10.29 7.06
CA ARG A 52 -9.96 -11.30 7.78
C ARG A 52 -9.41 -12.71 7.56
N ARG A 53 -9.13 -13.39 8.67
CA ARG A 53 -8.79 -14.83 8.70
C ARG A 53 -9.96 -15.71 9.10
N ARG A 54 -10.90 -15.22 9.91
CA ARG A 54 -12.05 -16.00 10.43
C ARG A 54 -13.36 -15.32 10.03
N PRO A 55 -14.42 -16.08 9.70
CA PRO A 55 -15.74 -15.52 9.45
C PRO A 55 -16.36 -15.02 10.77
N SER A 56 -16.88 -13.79 10.77
CA SER A 56 -17.73 -13.30 11.86
C SER A 56 -19.20 -13.64 11.61
N ASP A 57 -19.62 -13.69 10.35
CA ASP A 57 -20.91 -14.22 9.87
C ASP A 57 -20.76 -14.60 8.38
N GLU A 58 -21.21 -15.81 7.99
CA GLU A 58 -21.05 -16.32 6.61
C GLU A 58 -22.26 -16.05 5.70
N SER A 59 -23.39 -15.59 6.25
CA SER A 59 -24.66 -15.64 5.53
C SER A 59 -24.86 -14.54 4.50
N ASN A 60 -24.08 -13.44 4.48
CA ASN A 60 -24.19 -12.37 3.49
C ASN A 60 -22.88 -11.56 3.36
N VAL A 61 -21.80 -12.18 2.88
CA VAL A 61 -20.51 -11.50 2.73
C VAL A 61 -20.50 -10.61 1.49
N THR A 62 -20.19 -9.33 1.66
CA THR A 62 -20.13 -8.36 0.56
C THR A 62 -18.81 -8.46 -0.23
N PRO A 63 -18.76 -8.00 -1.51
CA PRO A 63 -17.51 -7.97 -2.28
C PRO A 63 -16.37 -7.18 -1.60
N ALA A 64 -16.70 -6.12 -0.85
CA ALA A 64 -15.73 -5.38 -0.04
C ALA A 64 -15.12 -6.24 1.07
N GLU A 65 -15.94 -6.99 1.81
CA GLU A 65 -15.44 -7.92 2.84
C GLU A 65 -14.67 -9.10 2.24
N ILE A 66 -15.09 -9.58 1.06
CA ILE A 66 -14.35 -10.61 0.32
C ILE A 66 -12.98 -10.08 -0.08
N SER A 67 -12.86 -8.80 -0.48
CA SER A 67 -11.57 -8.20 -0.84
C SER A 67 -10.55 -8.27 0.32
N GLN A 68 -11.02 -8.29 1.57
CA GLN A 68 -10.21 -8.41 2.78
C GLN A 68 -9.77 -9.86 3.10
N TRP A 69 -10.22 -10.85 2.32
CA TRP A 69 -9.89 -12.25 2.60
C TRP A 69 -8.41 -12.55 2.39
N THR A 70 -7.81 -13.14 3.41
CA THR A 70 -6.47 -13.73 3.31
C THR A 70 -6.45 -14.96 2.40
N ASN A 71 -5.27 -15.36 1.92
CA ASN A 71 -5.08 -16.63 1.20
C ASN A 71 -5.64 -17.84 1.98
N HIS A 72 -5.47 -17.84 3.30
CA HIS A 72 -6.02 -18.90 4.15
C HIS A 72 -7.54 -18.96 4.09
N ARG A 73 -8.21 -17.80 4.15
CA ARG A 73 -9.65 -17.72 4.06
C ARG A 73 -10.17 -18.17 2.69
N VAL A 74 -9.46 -17.87 1.60
CA VAL A 74 -9.78 -18.41 0.27
C VAL A 74 -9.66 -19.94 0.23
N MET A 75 -8.64 -20.50 0.87
CA MET A 75 -8.51 -21.96 0.98
C MET A 75 -9.65 -22.58 1.82
N GLU A 76 -10.14 -21.92 2.86
CA GLU A 76 -11.33 -22.35 3.61
C GLU A 76 -12.59 -22.31 2.75
N TRP A 77 -12.80 -21.23 1.99
CA TRP A 77 -13.92 -21.13 1.06
C TRP A 77 -13.92 -22.25 0.03
N LEU A 78 -12.75 -22.63 -0.52
CA LEU A 78 -12.66 -23.79 -1.41
C LEU A 78 -13.14 -25.09 -0.73
N ARG A 79 -12.90 -25.26 0.57
CA ARG A 79 -13.41 -26.43 1.30
C ARG A 79 -14.93 -26.37 1.47
N SER A 80 -15.52 -25.20 1.69
CA SER A 80 -16.97 -25.06 1.86
C SER A 80 -17.76 -25.22 0.56
N VAL A 81 -17.11 -25.14 -0.60
CA VAL A 81 -17.70 -25.38 -1.92
C VAL A 81 -17.25 -26.72 -2.54
N ASP A 82 -16.88 -27.70 -1.71
CA ASP A 82 -16.52 -29.07 -2.14
C ASP A 82 -15.28 -29.17 -3.05
N LEU A 83 -14.33 -28.24 -2.92
CA LEU A 83 -13.04 -28.23 -3.65
C LEU A 83 -11.83 -28.38 -2.71
N ALA A 84 -12.02 -29.04 -1.56
CA ALA A 84 -11.02 -29.15 -0.49
C ALA A 84 -9.67 -29.75 -0.95
N GLU A 85 -9.69 -30.72 -1.86
CA GLU A 85 -8.49 -31.39 -2.38
C GLU A 85 -7.57 -30.44 -3.17
N TYR A 86 -8.12 -29.38 -3.77
CA TYR A 86 -7.38 -28.41 -4.59
C TYR A 86 -6.85 -27.23 -3.77
N ALA A 87 -7.41 -26.98 -2.58
CA ALA A 87 -7.06 -25.82 -1.75
C ALA A 87 -5.55 -25.71 -1.41
N PRO A 88 -4.81 -26.80 -1.09
CA PRO A 88 -3.38 -26.70 -0.81
C PRO A 88 -2.54 -26.12 -1.97
N ASN A 89 -3.01 -26.22 -3.21
CA ASN A 89 -2.32 -25.68 -4.39
C ASN A 89 -2.26 -24.14 -4.39
N LEU A 90 -3.08 -23.47 -3.58
CA LEU A 90 -3.02 -22.01 -3.43
C LEU A 90 -1.92 -21.52 -2.48
N ARG A 91 -1.16 -22.41 -1.82
CA ARG A 91 -0.04 -22.00 -0.98
C ARG A 91 1.05 -21.35 -1.82
N GLY A 92 1.45 -20.13 -1.46
CA GLY A 92 2.48 -19.37 -2.19
C GLY A 92 2.05 -18.85 -3.57
N SER A 93 0.79 -19.03 -3.97
CA SER A 93 0.29 -18.59 -5.27
C SER A 93 0.09 -17.07 -5.37
N GLY A 94 -0.04 -16.38 -4.23
CA GLY A 94 -0.45 -14.97 -4.15
C GLY A 94 -1.96 -14.76 -4.21
N VAL A 95 -2.78 -15.81 -4.34
CA VAL A 95 -4.24 -15.67 -4.37
C VAL A 95 -4.78 -15.20 -3.02
N HIS A 96 -5.54 -14.11 -3.05
CA HIS A 96 -6.26 -13.53 -1.91
C HIS A 96 -7.51 -12.80 -2.44
N GLY A 97 -8.39 -12.37 -1.54
CA GLY A 97 -9.66 -11.76 -1.87
C GLY A 97 -9.56 -10.52 -2.77
N GLY A 98 -8.62 -9.62 -2.45
CA GLY A 98 -8.34 -8.42 -3.25
C GLY A 98 -8.03 -8.74 -4.71
N LEU A 99 -7.15 -9.72 -4.96
CA LEU A 99 -6.88 -10.20 -6.32
C LEU A 99 -8.14 -10.76 -7.00
N MET A 100 -8.93 -11.56 -6.28
CA MET A 100 -10.14 -12.19 -6.83
C MET A 100 -11.19 -11.17 -7.23
N VAL A 101 -11.42 -10.13 -6.42
CA VAL A 101 -12.48 -9.14 -6.64
C VAL A 101 -12.02 -8.00 -7.56
N LEU A 102 -10.81 -7.47 -7.34
CA LEU A 102 -10.38 -6.19 -7.90
C LEU A 102 -9.57 -6.29 -9.20
N GLU A 103 -9.03 -7.47 -9.55
CA GLU A 103 -8.23 -7.65 -10.77
C GLU A 103 -9.09 -8.20 -11.93
N PRO A 104 -9.39 -7.42 -12.98
CA PRO A 104 -10.21 -7.89 -14.11
C PRO A 104 -9.57 -9.06 -14.87
N ARG A 105 -8.23 -9.14 -14.89
CA ARG A 105 -7.50 -10.24 -15.55
C ARG A 105 -7.51 -11.54 -14.75
N PHE A 106 -7.87 -11.51 -13.46
CA PHE A 106 -7.95 -12.70 -12.62
C PHE A 106 -9.36 -13.30 -12.69
N ASN A 107 -9.56 -14.34 -13.50
CA ASN A 107 -10.86 -14.97 -13.74
C ASN A 107 -10.86 -16.46 -13.36
N VAL A 108 -11.97 -17.15 -13.64
CA VAL A 108 -12.15 -18.59 -13.36
C VAL A 108 -11.03 -19.41 -13.98
N GLU A 109 -10.60 -19.09 -15.20
CA GLU A 109 -9.53 -19.80 -15.89
C GLU A 109 -8.18 -19.64 -15.18
N ALA A 110 -7.83 -18.43 -14.75
CA ALA A 110 -6.64 -18.19 -13.95
C ALA A 110 -6.67 -18.96 -12.61
N LEU A 111 -7.81 -18.97 -11.92
CA LEU A 111 -7.97 -19.71 -10.67
C LEU A 111 -7.88 -21.24 -10.89
N ALA A 112 -8.50 -21.76 -11.95
CA ALA A 112 -8.44 -23.19 -12.28
C ALA A 112 -7.01 -23.65 -12.60
N LEU A 113 -6.22 -22.81 -13.29
CA LEU A 113 -4.80 -23.07 -13.53
C LEU A 113 -4.01 -23.14 -12.22
N LEU A 114 -4.24 -22.21 -11.29
CA LEU A 114 -3.56 -22.19 -9.99
C LEU A 114 -3.97 -23.34 -9.07
N LEU A 115 -5.19 -23.84 -9.22
CA LEU A 115 -5.68 -25.02 -8.54
C LEU A 115 -5.21 -26.33 -9.18
N ASN A 116 -4.47 -26.28 -10.30
CA ASN A 116 -4.09 -27.44 -11.11
C ASN A 116 -5.31 -28.27 -11.59
N ILE A 117 -6.43 -27.61 -11.89
CA ILE A 117 -7.61 -28.25 -12.48
C ILE A 117 -7.43 -28.24 -14.01
N PRO A 118 -7.27 -29.40 -14.67
CA PRO A 118 -7.00 -29.45 -16.11
C PRO A 118 -8.26 -29.08 -16.94
N PRO A 119 -8.10 -28.60 -18.19
CA PRO A 119 -9.20 -28.14 -19.04
C PRO A 119 -10.23 -29.23 -19.38
N ASN A 120 -9.83 -30.50 -19.38
CA ASN A 120 -10.73 -31.63 -19.64
C ASN A 120 -11.66 -31.98 -18.47
N LYS A 121 -11.40 -31.50 -17.24
CA LYS A 121 -12.31 -31.67 -16.09
C LYS A 121 -13.44 -30.62 -16.11
N THR A 122 -14.28 -30.69 -17.14
CA THR A 122 -15.31 -29.68 -17.43
C THR A 122 -16.34 -29.51 -16.31
N LEU A 123 -16.76 -30.59 -15.65
CA LEU A 123 -17.70 -30.53 -14.52
C LEU A 123 -17.14 -29.75 -13.33
N LEU A 124 -15.88 -29.99 -12.96
CA LEU A 124 -15.23 -29.26 -11.87
C LEU A 124 -15.03 -27.79 -12.22
N ARG A 125 -14.65 -27.49 -13.47
CA ARG A 125 -14.49 -26.11 -13.93
C ARG A 125 -15.80 -25.35 -13.94
N ARG A 126 -16.90 -25.99 -14.33
CA ARG A 126 -18.25 -25.42 -14.23
C ARG A 126 -18.63 -25.16 -12.77
N HIS A 127 -18.38 -26.12 -11.87
CA HIS A 127 -18.63 -25.97 -10.43
C HIS A 127 -17.85 -24.79 -9.84
N LEU A 128 -16.55 -24.72 -10.12
CA LEU A 128 -15.69 -23.61 -9.73
C LEU A 128 -16.21 -22.27 -10.28
N ALA A 129 -16.60 -22.21 -11.55
CA ALA A 129 -17.13 -21.01 -12.17
C ALA A 129 -18.38 -20.49 -11.45
N THR A 130 -19.35 -21.37 -11.18
CA THR A 130 -20.58 -21.02 -10.47
C THR A 130 -20.28 -20.43 -9.09
N HIS A 131 -19.49 -21.12 -8.27
CA HIS A 131 -19.18 -20.64 -6.92
C HIS A 131 -18.30 -19.40 -6.93
N PHE A 132 -17.36 -19.27 -7.86
CA PHE A 132 -16.53 -18.09 -8.00
C PHE A 132 -17.36 -16.84 -8.35
N HIS A 133 -18.28 -16.94 -9.31
CA HIS A 133 -19.15 -15.82 -9.68
C HIS A 133 -20.12 -15.43 -8.56
N LEU A 134 -20.68 -16.42 -7.85
CA LEU A 134 -21.50 -16.17 -6.67
C LEU A 134 -20.72 -15.42 -5.59
N LEU A 135 -19.45 -15.79 -5.38
CA LEU A 135 -18.59 -15.15 -4.40
C LEU A 135 -18.30 -13.68 -4.80
N ILE A 136 -17.72 -13.43 -5.97
CA ILE A 136 -17.24 -12.09 -6.33
C ILE A 136 -18.36 -11.08 -6.64
N GLY A 137 -19.57 -11.58 -6.91
CA GLY A 137 -20.72 -10.77 -7.29
C GLY A 137 -20.75 -10.37 -8.77
N SER A 138 -21.93 -9.93 -9.22
CA SER A 138 -22.25 -9.67 -10.63
C SER A 138 -21.39 -8.57 -11.27
N GLU A 139 -21.02 -7.55 -10.51
CA GLU A 139 -20.21 -6.44 -11.03
C GLU A 139 -18.78 -6.85 -11.33
N ALA A 140 -18.12 -7.55 -10.40
CA ALA A 140 -16.78 -8.07 -10.62
C ALA A 140 -16.78 -9.12 -11.75
N GLN A 141 -17.83 -9.92 -11.86
CA GLN A 141 -18.02 -10.84 -12.98
C GLN A 141 -18.09 -10.08 -14.31
N ARG A 142 -18.89 -9.00 -14.41
CA ARG A 142 -19.00 -8.19 -15.63
C ARG A 142 -17.66 -7.57 -16.02
N LEU A 143 -16.94 -6.96 -15.09
CA LEU A 143 -15.62 -6.36 -15.36
C LEU A 143 -14.61 -7.38 -15.90
N LYS A 144 -14.65 -8.61 -15.41
CA LYS A 144 -13.80 -9.70 -15.92
C LYS A 144 -14.22 -10.15 -17.32
N GLN A 145 -15.53 -10.16 -17.61
CA GLN A 145 -16.06 -10.47 -18.94
C GLN A 145 -15.66 -9.39 -19.96
N ASP A 146 -15.85 -8.12 -19.62
CA ASP A 146 -15.43 -6.99 -20.47
C ASP A 146 -13.91 -7.07 -20.74
N CYS A 147 -13.11 -7.40 -19.71
CA CYS A 147 -11.67 -7.60 -19.85
C CYS A 147 -11.31 -8.73 -20.81
N LEU A 148 -12.07 -9.83 -20.81
CA LEU A 148 -11.87 -10.97 -21.71
C LEU A 148 -12.23 -10.65 -23.17
N GLU A 149 -13.20 -9.77 -23.40
CA GLU A 149 -13.65 -9.36 -24.73
C GLU A 149 -12.71 -8.35 -25.40
N ASN A 150 -11.76 -7.78 -24.65
CA ASN A 150 -10.76 -6.88 -25.22
C ASN A 150 -9.81 -7.63 -26.18
N PRO A 151 -9.60 -7.13 -27.42
CA PRO A 151 -8.71 -7.78 -28.41
C PRO A 151 -7.27 -7.98 -27.93
N ASP A 152 -6.80 -7.11 -27.04
CA ASP A 152 -5.44 -7.16 -26.47
C ASP A 152 -5.35 -8.03 -25.20
N TYR A 153 -6.40 -8.78 -24.87
CA TYR A 153 -6.43 -9.62 -23.67
C TYR A 153 -5.33 -10.70 -23.72
N THR A 154 -4.51 -10.71 -22.67
CA THR A 154 -3.49 -11.74 -22.48
C THR A 154 -3.82 -12.56 -21.23
N VAL A 155 -3.95 -13.87 -21.43
CA VAL A 155 -4.21 -14.85 -20.38
C VAL A 155 -3.17 -14.72 -19.26
N LEU A 156 -3.66 -14.61 -18.03
CA LEU A 156 -2.81 -14.61 -16.85
C LEU A 156 -2.37 -16.05 -16.54
N THR A 157 -1.08 -16.32 -16.73
CA THR A 157 -0.49 -17.62 -16.36
C THR A 157 0.43 -17.45 -15.16
N ALA A 158 0.45 -18.45 -14.27
CA ALA A 158 1.27 -18.42 -13.05
C ALA A 158 2.78 -18.25 -13.34
N THR A 159 3.21 -18.76 -14.50
CA THR A 159 4.60 -18.75 -14.99
C THR A 159 4.95 -17.55 -15.87
N ALA A 160 3.99 -16.66 -16.17
CA ALA A 160 4.26 -15.47 -16.96
C ALA A 160 5.32 -14.62 -16.25
N LYS A 161 6.50 -14.48 -16.87
CA LYS A 161 7.57 -13.65 -16.35
C LYS A 161 7.31 -12.20 -16.70
N VAL A 162 7.54 -11.33 -15.72
CA VAL A 162 7.60 -9.89 -15.91
C VAL A 162 8.77 -9.58 -16.83
N LYS A 163 8.52 -8.92 -17.96
CA LYS A 163 9.57 -8.48 -18.86
C LYS A 163 10.09 -7.13 -18.35
N PRO A 164 11.38 -6.99 -17.97
CA PRO A 164 11.94 -5.70 -17.62
C PRO A 164 11.74 -4.75 -18.80
N ARG A 165 11.23 -3.55 -18.54
CA ARG A 165 11.25 -2.50 -19.56
C ARG A 165 12.71 -2.13 -19.77
N ARG A 166 13.32 -2.65 -20.84
CA ARG A 166 14.58 -2.08 -21.33
C ARG A 166 14.26 -0.63 -21.70
N LEU A 167 14.76 0.32 -20.91
CA LEU A 167 14.89 1.70 -21.35
C LEU A 167 15.69 1.64 -22.65
N SER A 168 15.00 1.82 -23.78
CA SER A 168 15.66 1.97 -25.06
C SER A 168 16.55 3.19 -24.93
N PHE A 169 17.87 2.99 -24.90
CA PHE A 169 18.84 4.06 -24.97
C PHE A 169 18.60 4.76 -26.31
N GLY A 170 17.89 5.88 -26.25
CA GLY A 170 17.34 6.55 -27.43
C GLY A 170 18.44 6.86 -28.44
N GLY A 171 18.24 6.40 -29.67
CA GLY A 171 18.95 6.90 -30.83
C GLY A 171 18.70 8.40 -31.00
N PHE A 172 19.72 9.12 -31.43
CA PHE A 172 19.66 10.52 -31.80
C PHE A 172 18.53 10.73 -32.83
N GLY A 173 17.48 11.46 -32.44
CA GLY A 173 16.37 11.75 -33.35
C GLY A 173 15.26 12.57 -32.71
N THR A 174 15.35 13.90 -32.88
CA THR A 174 14.25 14.87 -32.83
C THR A 174 13.71 15.27 -31.45
N LEU A 175 14.18 16.43 -30.98
CA LEU A 175 13.55 17.28 -29.96
C LEU A 175 12.08 17.55 -30.30
N ARG A 176 11.16 16.80 -29.70
CA ARG A 176 9.77 17.26 -29.54
C ARG A 176 9.26 16.86 -28.15
N LYS A 177 9.37 17.82 -27.23
CA LYS A 177 8.65 17.92 -25.95
C LYS A 177 8.58 16.60 -25.16
N LYS A 178 9.73 16.18 -24.63
CA LYS A 178 9.81 15.25 -23.48
C LYS A 178 9.08 15.92 -22.32
N ARG A 179 7.82 15.56 -22.09
CA ARG A 179 7.20 15.76 -20.78
C ARG A 179 8.05 14.96 -19.80
N GLN A 180 8.73 15.70 -18.93
CA GLN A 180 9.45 15.18 -17.79
C GLN A 180 8.38 14.63 -16.84
N ASP A 181 8.13 13.33 -16.93
CA ASP A 181 7.39 12.56 -15.95
C ASP A 181 8.17 11.27 -15.69
N ASP A 182 9.42 11.44 -15.24
CA ASP A 182 10.20 10.38 -14.57
C ASP A 182 9.71 10.24 -13.10
N GLY A 183 8.39 10.33 -12.88
CA GLY A 183 7.75 10.26 -11.58
C GLY A 183 7.35 8.83 -11.24
N GLU A 184 8.23 8.12 -10.53
CA GLU A 184 7.97 6.92 -9.72
C GLU A 184 6.80 6.01 -10.17
N GLU A 185 7.09 5.00 -11.02
CA GLU A 185 6.13 3.95 -11.41
C GLU A 185 5.83 3.00 -10.23
N TYR A 186 4.96 3.44 -9.31
CA TYR A 186 4.50 2.65 -8.17
C TYR A 186 3.79 1.36 -8.62
N VAL A 187 4.03 0.23 -7.91
CA VAL A 187 3.33 -1.05 -8.13
C VAL A 187 1.80 -0.90 -8.06
N CYS A 188 1.30 -0.01 -7.19
CA CYS A 188 -0.08 0.42 -7.17
C CYS A 188 -0.14 1.95 -7.27
N PRO A 189 -0.40 2.52 -8.46
CA PRO A 189 -0.54 3.96 -8.64
C PRO A 189 -1.58 4.54 -7.68
N MET A 190 -1.39 5.79 -7.21
CA MET A 190 -2.34 6.43 -6.30
C MET A 190 -3.67 6.79 -7.00
N ASN A 191 -3.68 6.82 -8.32
CA ASN A 191 -4.84 7.08 -9.19
C ASN A 191 -5.54 5.80 -9.69
N VAL A 192 -5.35 4.65 -9.04
CA VAL A 192 -6.12 3.45 -9.39
C VAL A 192 -7.61 3.73 -9.15
N GLU A 193 -8.42 3.62 -10.21
CA GLU A 193 -9.87 3.83 -10.14
C GLU A 193 -10.49 3.03 -8.99
N MET A 194 -11.30 3.73 -8.19
CA MET A 194 -12.01 3.12 -7.08
C MET A 194 -13.06 2.12 -7.61
N PRO A 195 -13.28 0.99 -6.90
CA PRO A 195 -14.31 0.04 -7.30
C PRO A 195 -15.67 0.74 -7.32
N LYS A 196 -16.40 0.61 -8.43
CA LYS A 196 -17.73 1.25 -8.59
C LYS A 196 -18.81 0.57 -7.75
N ASN A 197 -18.50 -0.59 -7.17
CA ASN A 197 -19.42 -1.39 -6.37
C ASN A 197 -19.80 -0.67 -5.07
N SER A 198 -21.11 -0.60 -4.82
CA SER A 198 -21.69 0.12 -3.67
C SER A 198 -21.15 -0.36 -2.32
N SER A 199 -20.75 -1.62 -2.21
CA SER A 199 -20.14 -2.15 -0.98
C SER A 199 -18.81 -1.48 -0.61
N PHE A 200 -18.10 -0.87 -1.56
CA PHE A 200 -16.87 -0.11 -1.32
C PHE A 200 -17.14 1.37 -1.07
N GLN A 201 -18.32 1.89 -1.44
CA GLN A 201 -18.66 3.30 -1.32
C GLN A 201 -18.91 3.73 0.14
N THR A 202 -19.40 2.83 1.01
CA THR A 202 -19.57 3.13 2.45
C THR A 202 -18.24 3.53 3.07
N SER A 203 -17.16 2.82 2.74
CA SER A 203 -15.82 3.16 3.21
C SER A 203 -15.38 4.52 2.66
N THR A 204 -15.56 4.78 1.36
CA THR A 204 -15.15 6.04 0.71
C THR A 204 -15.89 7.27 1.25
N ARG A 205 -17.21 7.17 1.49
CA ARG A 205 -17.99 8.29 2.05
C ARG A 205 -17.52 8.70 3.44
N ILE A 206 -17.13 7.73 4.28
CA ILE A 206 -16.56 8.03 5.60
C ILE A 206 -15.26 8.84 5.47
N TYR A 207 -14.47 8.64 4.41
CA TYR A 207 -13.27 9.44 4.18
C TYR A 207 -13.57 10.81 3.60
N GLU A 208 -14.50 10.95 2.66
CA GLU A 208 -14.94 12.29 2.22
C GLU A 208 -15.56 13.08 3.38
N ASP A 209 -16.42 12.48 4.21
CA ASP A 209 -16.97 13.14 5.40
C ASP A 209 -15.87 13.53 6.40
N ASN A 210 -14.90 12.65 6.66
CA ASN A 210 -13.79 12.96 7.59
C ASN A 210 -12.81 13.97 7.00
N LEU A 211 -12.62 13.99 5.67
CA LEU A 211 -11.75 14.95 5.00
C LEU A 211 -12.42 16.33 4.92
N GLU A 212 -13.71 16.40 4.64
CA GLU A 212 -14.52 17.63 4.75
C GLU A 212 -14.55 18.15 6.20
N HIS A 213 -14.63 17.27 7.20
CA HIS A 213 -14.56 17.67 8.62
C HIS A 213 -13.17 18.19 9.02
N LEU A 214 -12.11 17.64 8.41
CA LEU A 214 -10.73 18.08 8.64
C LEU A 214 -10.43 19.41 7.94
N GLU A 215 -10.97 19.62 6.73
CA GLU A 215 -10.92 20.90 6.02
C GLU A 215 -11.75 21.98 6.73
N GLN A 216 -12.90 21.63 7.32
CA GLN A 216 -13.69 22.56 8.14
C GLN A 216 -13.02 22.95 9.47
N MET A 217 -12.10 22.11 10.00
CA MET A 217 -11.32 22.47 11.19
C MET A 217 -10.17 23.45 10.91
N GLU A 218 -9.68 23.53 9.66
CA GLU A 218 -8.60 24.46 9.29
C GLU A 218 -9.08 25.91 9.14
N ASP A 219 -10.38 26.15 8.98
CA ASP A 219 -10.95 27.50 8.74
C ASP A 219 -11.63 28.12 9.97
N SER A 220 -11.55 27.48 11.13
CA SER A 220 -12.08 28.05 12.37
C SER A 220 -11.16 29.16 12.88
N GLU A 221 -11.58 30.43 12.73
CA GLU A 221 -10.89 31.64 13.23
C GLU A 221 -10.40 31.46 14.69
N GLY A 222 -11.15 30.71 15.50
CA GLY A 222 -10.79 30.36 16.88
C GLY A 222 -9.50 29.54 17.01
N THR A 223 -9.28 28.54 16.15
CA THR A 223 -8.08 27.68 16.15
C THR A 223 -6.85 28.49 15.73
N VAL A 224 -6.99 29.35 14.71
CA VAL A 224 -5.92 30.24 14.24
C VAL A 224 -5.50 31.23 15.34
N ARG A 225 -6.46 31.82 16.05
CA ARG A 225 -6.18 32.72 17.19
C ARG A 225 -5.52 31.99 18.35
N GLN A 226 -5.90 30.74 18.60
CA GLN A 226 -5.32 29.93 19.67
C GLN A 226 -3.88 29.50 19.33
N ILE A 227 -3.59 29.14 18.07
CA ILE A 227 -2.23 28.86 17.58
C ILE A 227 -1.38 30.13 17.61
N GLY A 228 -1.95 31.28 17.22
CA GLY A 228 -1.28 32.59 17.31
C GLY A 228 -0.86 32.92 18.75
N ALA A 229 -1.78 32.79 19.70
CA ALA A 229 -1.50 33.02 21.13
C ALA A 229 -0.45 32.04 21.69
N PHE A 230 -0.47 30.79 21.24
CA PHE A 230 0.53 29.80 21.64
C PHE A 230 1.91 30.10 21.06
N SER A 231 1.98 30.50 19.79
CA SER A 231 3.21 30.94 19.12
C SER A 231 3.82 32.16 19.80
N GLU A 232 2.99 33.14 20.19
CA GLU A 232 3.41 34.33 20.92
C GLU A 232 3.97 33.98 22.31
N GLY A 233 3.36 33.03 23.01
CA GLY A 233 3.87 32.48 24.26
C GLY A 233 5.25 31.83 24.11
N ILE A 234 5.45 31.01 23.07
CA ILE A 234 6.76 30.39 22.78
C ILE A 234 7.82 31.44 22.43
N ASN A 235 7.46 32.46 21.65
CA ASN A 235 8.39 33.53 21.27
C ASN A 235 8.81 34.39 22.47
N ASN A 236 7.88 34.72 23.36
CA ASN A 236 8.19 35.42 24.61
C ASN A 236 9.12 34.60 25.51
N LEU A 237 8.85 33.30 25.67
CA LEU A 237 9.72 32.41 26.44
C LEU A 237 11.13 32.32 25.81
N THR A 238 11.20 32.29 24.48
CA THR A 238 12.47 32.28 23.74
C THR A 238 13.22 33.61 23.89
N SER A 239 12.53 34.74 23.98
CA SER A 239 13.15 36.04 24.26
C SER A 239 13.72 36.11 25.67
N MET A 240 12.94 35.69 26.67
CA MET A 240 13.39 35.65 28.07
C MET A 240 14.61 34.74 28.25
N LEU A 241 14.64 33.60 27.56
CA LEU A 241 15.79 32.69 27.58
C LEU A 241 17.02 33.26 26.88
N LYS A 242 16.86 34.14 25.87
CA LYS A 242 17.99 34.84 25.25
C LYS A 242 18.57 35.91 26.18
N ASP A 243 17.71 36.57 26.96
CA ASP A 243 18.12 37.59 27.94
C ASP A 243 18.83 36.96 29.17
N ASP A 244 18.39 35.78 29.62
CA ASP A 244 19.03 35.03 30.71
C ASP A 244 20.39 34.43 30.31
N VAL A 245 20.59 34.07 29.04
CA VAL A 245 21.89 33.61 28.53
C VAL A 245 22.89 34.77 28.48
N PHE A 246 22.43 36.00 28.23
CA PHE A 246 23.30 37.19 28.25
C PHE A 246 23.81 37.56 29.66
N PHE A 247 23.07 37.19 30.72
CA PHE A 247 23.50 37.45 32.10
C PHE A 247 24.48 36.41 32.67
N ARG A 248 24.58 35.20 32.09
CA ARG A 248 25.54 34.18 32.54
C ARG A 248 26.94 34.32 31.95
N GLU A 249 27.12 35.09 30.88
CA GLU A 249 28.43 35.29 30.26
C GLU A 249 29.26 36.42 30.90
N VAL A 250 28.70 37.19 31.84
CA VAL A 250 29.39 38.34 32.48
C VAL A 250 29.94 38.02 33.89
N SER A 251 29.72 36.83 34.46
CA SER A 251 30.10 36.53 35.87
C SER A 251 31.08 35.37 36.08
N ALA A 252 32.02 35.15 35.15
CA ALA A 252 33.14 34.23 35.37
C ALA A 252 34.48 34.94 35.20
N CYS A 253 34.91 35.64 36.26
CA CYS A 253 36.29 36.11 36.40
C CYS A 253 36.98 35.25 37.48
N PRO A 254 37.97 34.39 37.15
CA PRO A 254 38.88 33.84 38.14
C PRO A 254 40.10 34.77 38.35
N PRO A 255 40.70 34.83 39.55
CA PRO A 255 41.82 35.71 39.83
C PRO A 255 43.12 35.25 39.15
N GLU A 256 43.96 36.24 38.84
CA GLU A 256 45.30 36.12 38.24
C GLU A 256 46.27 35.28 39.10
N TYR A 257 47.09 34.45 38.46
CA TYR A 257 48.31 33.88 39.05
C TYR A 257 49.47 33.95 38.04
N ASP A 258 50.48 34.74 38.39
CA ASP A 258 51.71 35.03 37.66
C ASP A 258 52.77 33.94 37.91
N PRO A 259 53.37 33.33 36.87
CA PRO A 259 54.53 32.48 37.02
C PRO A 259 55.74 33.09 36.30
N SER A 260 56.53 33.87 37.03
CA SER A 260 57.90 34.20 36.65
C SER A 260 58.85 34.04 37.85
N GLU A 261 59.27 32.80 38.12
CA GLU A 261 60.61 32.55 38.66
C GLU A 261 61.09 31.12 38.38
N MET A 262 62.38 31.05 38.06
CA MET A 262 63.18 29.91 37.63
C MET A 262 63.24 28.80 38.72
N HIS A 263 63.63 27.54 38.50
CA HIS A 263 64.89 27.10 37.91
C HIS A 263 64.97 25.55 37.94
N ASN A 264 65.65 25.01 36.92
CA ASN A 264 66.65 23.94 36.97
C ASN A 264 66.33 22.44 37.24
N ASN A 265 67.01 21.67 36.39
CA ASN A 265 67.64 20.35 36.58
C ASN A 265 66.88 19.04 36.29
N SER A 266 67.06 18.59 35.04
CA SER A 266 67.91 17.46 34.60
C SER A 266 67.85 16.09 35.29
N ASN A 267 67.72 15.08 34.41
CA ASN A 267 68.21 13.68 34.48
C ASN A 267 67.63 12.84 35.65
N ILE A 268 66.92 11.73 35.43
CA ILE A 268 67.26 10.44 34.80
C ILE A 268 65.95 9.66 34.63
#